data_AF-A0ABC8JTM2-F1
#
_entry.id   AF-A0ABC8JTM2-F1
#
_cell.length_a   1.000
_cell.length_b   1.000
_cell.length_c   1.000
_cell.angle_alpha   90.00
_cell.angle_beta   90.00
_cell.angle_gamma   90.00
#
_symmetry.space_group_name_H-M   'P 1'
#
loop_
_entity.id
_entity.type
_entity.pdbx_description
1 polymer ?
#
loop_
_entity_poly.entity_id
_entity_poly.type
_entity_poly.pdbx_seq_one_letter_code
_entity_poly.pdbx_strand_id
1 'polypeptide(L)'
;MDGGGDGGAAYNPRTVEEVFRDFKGRRNGMIKALTTDVENFYRLCDPEKENLCLYGNPNEQWEVNLPAEEVPPELPEPVLGINFARDGMMEKDWLR
;
A
#
# COMPACT_ATOMS: atom_id res chain seq x y z
N MET A 1 21.64 -13.62 -27.72
CA MET A 1 20.81 -14.71 -27.19
C MET A 1 20.44 -14.33 -25.76
N ASP A 2 19.81 -13.19 -25.55
CA ASP A 2 18.37 -12.93 -25.72
C ASP A 2 17.57 -13.49 -24.55
N GLY A 3 17.00 -12.56 -23.80
CA GLY A 3 16.12 -12.79 -22.67
C GLY A 3 15.79 -11.46 -22.00
N GLY A 4 15.23 -10.54 -22.79
CA GLY A 4 14.74 -9.26 -22.30
C GLY A 4 13.72 -9.47 -21.18
N GLY A 5 14.10 -9.06 -19.98
CA GLY A 5 13.16 -8.78 -18.91
C GLY A 5 12.46 -7.49 -19.28
N ASP A 6 11.21 -7.61 -19.68
CA ASP A 6 10.25 -6.55 -19.92
C ASP A 6 10.28 -5.58 -18.73
N GLY A 7 11.04 -4.49 -18.87
CA GLY A 7 10.99 -3.35 -17.98
C GLY A 7 9.60 -2.78 -18.13
N GLY A 8 8.69 -3.22 -17.25
CA GLY A 8 7.29 -2.82 -17.24
C GLY A 8 7.23 -1.32 -17.46
N ALA A 9 6.64 -0.92 -18.59
CA ALA A 9 6.58 0.47 -18.99
C ALA A 9 6.15 1.32 -17.78
N ALA A 10 7.02 2.26 -17.37
CA ALA A 10 6.83 3.07 -16.17
C ALA A 10 5.37 3.56 -16.12
N TYR A 11 4.61 3.07 -15.14
CA TYR A 11 3.22 3.40 -14.97
C TYR A 11 3.14 4.86 -14.51
N ASN A 12 3.06 5.78 -15.47
CA ASN A 12 3.18 7.21 -15.23
C ASN A 12 1.95 7.93 -15.82
N PRO A 13 0.83 8.01 -15.08
CA PRO A 13 -0.37 8.74 -15.53
C PRO A 13 -0.04 10.23 -15.74
N ARG A 14 -0.35 10.78 -16.92
CA ARG A 14 0.09 12.15 -17.30
C ARG A 14 -1.04 13.16 -17.46
N THR A 15 -2.28 12.68 -17.63
CA THR A 15 -3.48 13.53 -17.71
C THR A 15 -4.19 13.59 -16.37
N VAL A 16 -5.00 14.65 -16.16
CA VAL A 16 -5.82 14.81 -14.95
C VAL A 16 -6.75 13.60 -14.77
N GLU A 17 -7.34 13.12 -15.85
CA GLU A 17 -8.25 11.98 -15.86
C GLU A 17 -7.56 10.68 -15.47
N GLU A 18 -6.33 10.45 -15.95
CA GLU A 18 -5.53 9.28 -15.59
C GLU A 18 -5.10 9.34 -14.13
N VAL A 19 -4.60 10.50 -13.66
CA VAL A 19 -4.20 10.69 -12.26
C VAL A 19 -5.39 10.51 -11.33
N PHE A 20 -6.56 11.07 -11.67
CA PHE A 20 -7.76 10.91 -10.86
C PHE A 20 -8.28 9.46 -10.87
N ARG A 21 -8.13 8.74 -11.98
CA ARG A 21 -8.47 7.32 -12.06
C ARG A 21 -7.54 6.48 -11.18
N ASP A 22 -6.24 6.72 -11.24
CA ASP A 22 -5.23 6.08 -10.39
C ASP A 22 -5.56 6.33 -8.91
N PHE A 23 -5.76 7.59 -8.53
CA PHE A 23 -6.14 7.98 -7.17
C PHE A 23 -7.37 7.21 -6.68
N LYS A 24 -8.43 7.15 -7.49
CA LYS A 24 -9.65 6.40 -7.12
C LYS A 24 -9.36 4.92 -6.94
N GLY A 25 -8.55 4.32 -7.80
CA GLY A 25 -8.15 2.92 -7.71
C GLY A 25 -7.48 2.62 -6.37
N ARG A 26 -6.42 3.39 -6.06
CA ARG A 26 -5.65 3.24 -4.81
C ARG A 26 -6.52 3.49 -3.58
N ARG A 27 -7.34 4.53 -3.61
CA ARG A 27 -8.31 4.85 -2.54
C ARG A 27 -9.29 3.70 -2.31
N ASN A 28 -9.82 3.08 -3.37
CA ASN A 28 -10.73 1.95 -3.24
C ASN A 28 -10.04 0.75 -2.58
N GLY A 29 -8.79 0.47 -2.95
CA GLY A 29 -7.97 -0.55 -2.28
C GLY A 29 -7.79 -0.26 -0.78
N MET A 30 -7.42 0.97 -0.42
CA MET A 30 -7.26 1.38 0.98
C MET A 30 -8.58 1.28 1.77
N ILE A 31 -9.69 1.74 1.20
CA ILE A 31 -11.01 1.62 1.85
C ILE A 31 -11.33 0.15 2.08
N LYS A 32 -11.07 -0.72 1.11
CA LYS A 32 -11.31 -2.15 1.25
C LYS A 32 -10.49 -2.74 2.41
N ALA A 33 -9.21 -2.41 2.51
CA ALA A 33 -8.34 -2.84 3.61
C ALA A 33 -8.88 -2.42 4.98
N LEU A 34 -9.35 -1.17 5.10
CA LEU A 34 -9.80 -0.57 6.36
C LEU A 34 -11.28 -0.83 6.69
N THR A 35 -12.01 -1.54 5.82
CA THR A 35 -13.44 -1.85 6.01
C THR A 35 -13.73 -3.32 5.74
N THR A 36 -13.98 -3.68 4.48
CA THR A 36 -14.40 -5.02 4.06
C THR A 36 -13.41 -6.12 4.46
N ASP A 37 -12.11 -5.84 4.35
CA ASP A 37 -11.04 -6.80 4.60
C ASP A 37 -10.29 -6.53 5.91
N VAL A 38 -10.89 -5.79 6.86
CA VAL A 38 -10.22 -5.30 8.07
C VAL A 38 -9.58 -6.39 8.92
N GLU A 39 -10.24 -7.55 9.04
CA GLU A 39 -9.70 -8.70 9.79
C GLU A 39 -8.42 -9.25 9.13
N ASN A 40 -8.39 -9.30 7.80
CA ASN A 40 -7.21 -9.74 7.05
C ASN A 40 -6.09 -8.71 7.17
N PHE A 41 -6.41 -7.42 7.06
CA PHE A 41 -5.46 -6.33 7.25
C PHE A 41 -4.84 -6.35 8.65
N TYR A 42 -5.67 -6.43 9.70
CA TYR A 42 -5.22 -6.52 11.09
C TYR A 42 -4.25 -7.68 11.33
N ARG A 43 -4.57 -8.86 10.78
CA ARG A 43 -3.74 -10.07 10.89
C ARG A 43 -2.39 -9.91 10.18
N LEU A 44 -2.34 -9.22 9.04
CA LEU A 44 -1.10 -9.01 8.30
C LEU A 44 -0.18 -7.98 8.97
N CYS A 45 -0.74 -7.02 9.72
CA CYS A 45 -0.01 -6.04 10.53
C CYS A 45 0.56 -6.64 11.83
N ASP A 46 1.38 -7.68 11.71
CA ASP A 46 2.02 -8.36 12.83
C ASP A 46 3.09 -7.47 13.51
N PRO A 47 2.96 -7.11 14.80
CA PRO A 47 3.91 -6.28 15.54
C PRO A 47 5.28 -6.93 15.71
N GLU A 48 5.39 -8.25 15.55
CA GLU A 48 6.67 -8.99 15.63
C GLU A 48 7.47 -8.94 14.32
N LYS A 49 6.89 -8.39 13.25
CA LYS A 49 7.59 -8.15 11.98
C LYS A 49 8.28 -6.79 11.99
N GLU A 50 9.20 -6.62 11.03
CA GLU A 50 9.78 -5.32 10.70
C GLU A 50 8.69 -4.27 10.39
N ASN A 51 9.09 -3.00 10.27
CA ASN A 51 8.14 -1.90 10.10
C ASN A 51 7.39 -2.02 8.77
N LEU A 52 6.08 -2.27 8.85
CA LEU A 52 5.22 -2.47 7.69
C LEU A 52 4.52 -1.18 7.27
N CYS A 53 4.10 -1.17 6.02
CA CYS A 53 3.33 -0.13 5.35
C CYS A 53 2.05 -0.70 4.75
N LEU A 54 1.02 0.13 4.57
CA LEU A 54 -0.18 -0.19 3.78
C LEU A 54 -0.10 0.52 2.43
N TYR A 55 -0.20 -0.25 1.35
CA TYR A 55 -0.21 0.27 -0.02
C TYR A 55 -1.57 0.07 -0.67
N GLY A 56 -2.04 1.10 -1.38
CA GLY A 56 -3.16 1.02 -2.31
C GLY A 56 -2.66 0.98 -3.75
N ASN A 57 -3.19 0.06 -4.55
CA ASN A 57 -2.80 -0.15 -5.95
C ASN A 57 -3.85 0.39 -6.93
N PRO A 58 -3.46 0.79 -8.15
CA PRO A 58 -4.39 1.37 -9.13
C PRO A 58 -5.51 0.41 -9.57
N ASN A 59 -5.33 -0.88 -9.36
CA ASN A 59 -6.28 -1.96 -9.65
C ASN A 59 -7.24 -2.26 -8.48
N GLU A 60 -7.38 -1.33 -7.54
CA GLU A 60 -8.27 -1.44 -6.37
C GLU A 60 -7.88 -2.54 -5.38
N GLN A 61 -6.66 -3.07 -5.50
CA GLN A 61 -6.08 -3.97 -4.50
C GLN A 61 -5.30 -3.20 -3.45
N TRP A 62 -5.00 -3.88 -2.35
CA TRP A 62 -4.17 -3.38 -1.28
C TRP A 62 -3.16 -4.44 -0.85
N GLU A 63 -2.06 -4.02 -0.26
CA GLU A 63 -1.05 -4.92 0.31
C GLU A 63 -0.42 -4.33 1.57
N VAL A 64 0.02 -5.22 2.46
CA VAL A 64 0.86 -4.87 3.62
C VAL A 64 2.25 -5.44 3.34
N ASN A 65 3.23 -4.56 3.22
CA ASN A 65 4.59 -4.93 2.85
C ASN A 65 5.63 -4.01 3.50
N LEU A 66 6.91 -4.37 3.39
CA LEU A 66 8.02 -3.50 3.78
C LEU A 66 8.08 -2.25 2.88
N PRO A 67 8.67 -1.13 3.36
CA PRO A 67 8.96 0.03 2.52
C PRO A 67 9.83 -0.35 1.30
N ALA A 68 9.74 0.45 0.24
CA ALA A 68 10.57 0.24 -0.95
C ALA A 68 12.05 0.39 -0.59
N GLU A 69 12.91 -0.51 -1.08
CA GLU A 69 14.36 -0.45 -0.84
C GLU A 69 15.06 0.59 -1.75
N GLU A 70 14.40 1.05 -2.81
CA GLU A 70 14.97 1.96 -3.80
C GLU A 70 15.15 3.39 -3.25
N VAL A 71 16.32 3.99 -3.55
CA VAL A 71 16.68 5.34 -3.12
C VAL A 71 17.10 6.18 -4.34
N PRO A 72 16.30 7.18 -4.78
CA PRO A 72 15.00 7.58 -4.25
C PRO A 72 13.86 6.67 -4.75
N PRO A 73 12.77 6.52 -3.98
CA PRO A 73 11.59 5.79 -4.44
C PRO A 73 10.87 6.55 -5.55
N GLU A 74 10.24 5.82 -6.48
CA GLU A 74 9.47 6.40 -7.59
C GLU A 74 8.17 7.07 -7.12
N LEU A 75 7.50 6.47 -6.14
CA LEU A 75 6.26 6.98 -5.53
C LEU A 75 6.54 7.49 -4.11
N PRO A 76 5.72 8.43 -3.59
CA PRO A 76 5.80 8.84 -2.20
C PRO A 76 5.65 7.65 -1.24
N GLU A 77 6.50 7.59 -0.20
CA GLU A 77 6.45 6.52 0.79
C GLU A 77 5.22 6.67 1.71
N PRO A 78 4.46 5.59 1.96
CA PRO A 78 3.39 5.59 2.96
C PRO A 78 3.96 5.62 4.39
N VAL A 79 3.06 5.70 5.38
CA VAL A 79 3.45 5.67 6.80
C VAL A 79 4.11 4.33 7.15
N LEU A 80 5.33 4.41 7.68
CA LEU A 80 6.13 3.28 8.13
C LEU A 80 5.78 2.87 9.56
N GLY A 81 5.69 1.55 9.81
CA GLY A 81 5.55 1.00 11.16
C GLY A 81 4.11 0.99 11.68
N ILE A 82 3.11 0.87 10.78
CA ILE A 82 1.70 0.83 11.17
C ILE A 82 1.37 -0.34 12.10
N ASN A 83 2.16 -1.42 12.04
CA ASN A 83 2.03 -2.60 12.89
C ASN A 83 2.46 -2.38 14.34
N PHE A 84 3.33 -1.40 14.64
CA PHE A 84 3.89 -1.23 15.98
C PHE A 84 2.83 -0.85 17.03
N ALA A 85 1.88 0.00 16.64
CA ALA A 85 0.84 0.49 17.55
C ALA A 85 -0.39 -0.42 17.64
N ARG A 86 -0.49 -1.48 16.82
CA ARG A 86 -1.72 -2.26 16.62
C ARG A 86 -2.29 -2.79 17.94
N ASP A 87 -1.44 -3.43 18.75
CA ASP A 87 -1.86 -4.07 20.01
C ASP A 87 -1.82 -3.10 21.21
N GLY A 88 -1.34 -1.87 21.02
CA GLY A 88 -1.20 -0.85 22.04
C GLY A 88 -2.42 0.06 22.22
N MET A 89 -3.45 -0.07 21.37
CA MET A 89 -4.66 0.76 21.42
C MET A 89 -5.90 -0.02 20.95
N MET A 90 -7.08 0.57 21.14
CA MET A 90 -8.31 -0.02 20.60
C MET A 90 -8.23 -0.05 19.07
N GLU A 91 -8.66 -1.17 18.47
CA GLU A 91 -8.62 -1.37 17.01
C GLU A 91 -9.23 -0.20 16.23
N LYS A 92 -10.38 0.31 16.68
CA LYS A 92 -11.04 1.48 16.06
C LYS A 92 -10.21 2.76 16.06
N ASP A 93 -9.31 2.91 17.05
CA ASP A 93 -8.45 4.09 17.19
C ASP A 93 -7.16 3.88 16.39
N TRP A 94 -6.72 2.64 16.22
CA TRP A 94 -5.62 2.28 15.32
C TRP A 94 -5.97 2.48 13.83
N LEU A 95 -7.22 2.21 13.45
CA LEU A 95 -7.72 2.39 12.07
C LEU A 95 -7.96 3.86 11.68
N ARG A 96 -7.81 4.82 12.61
CA ARG A 96 -8.08 6.25 12.39
C ARG A 96 -6.82 7.01 12.06
#